data_AF-A0A510IF54-F1
#
_entry.id   AF-A0A510IF54-F1
#
_cell.length_a   1.000
_cell.length_b   1.000
_cell.length_c   1.000
_cell.angle_alpha   90.00
_cell.angle_beta   90.00
_cell.angle_gamma   90.00
#
_symmetry.space_group_name_H-M   'P 1'
#
loop_
_entity.id
_entity.type
_entity.pdbx_description
1 polymer ?
#
loop_
_entity_poly.entity_id
_entity_poly.type
_entity_poly.pdbx_seq_one_letter_code
_entity_poly.pdbx_strand_id
1 'polypeptide(L)'
;MKHLARIEVAISEKKESLKSLEEKYQSLDINDCTDQLDRSQVNEERDRIQALINQKNASLIQCERVKVFLSSNPEFDDCCLECGEELNLIRLEKFPEKLRCIDCEQ
;
A
#
# COMPACT_ATOMS: atom_id res chain seq x y z
N MET A 1 -5.89 -18.90 -10.63
CA MET A 1 -4.94 -17.80 -10.29
C MET A 1 -5.57 -16.40 -10.39
N LYS A 2 -6.80 -16.19 -9.89
CA LYS A 2 -7.45 -14.85 -9.92
C LYS A 2 -6.83 -13.89 -8.91
N HIS A 3 -6.41 -14.39 -7.75
CA HIS A 3 -5.84 -13.58 -6.67
C HIS A 3 -4.46 -12.99 -7.00
N LEU A 4 -3.58 -13.79 -7.61
CA LEU A 4 -2.26 -13.33 -8.03
C LEU A 4 -2.35 -12.13 -8.98
N ALA A 5 -3.23 -12.21 -9.99
CA ALA A 5 -3.45 -11.11 -10.92
C ALA A 5 -3.94 -9.83 -10.20
N ARG A 6 -4.85 -9.94 -9.22
CA ARG A 6 -5.29 -8.80 -8.40
C ARG A 6 -4.14 -8.16 -7.64
N ILE A 7 -3.28 -8.98 -7.03
CA ILE A 7 -2.09 -8.52 -6.32
C ILE A 7 -1.10 -7.81 -7.24
N GLU A 8 -0.89 -8.31 -8.46
CA GLU A 8 0.00 -7.67 -9.42
C GLU A 8 -0.51 -6.30 -9.86
N VAL A 9 -1.81 -6.17 -10.09
CA VAL A 9 -2.46 -4.88 -10.37
C VAL A 9 -2.27 -3.93 -9.19
N ALA A 10 -2.58 -4.37 -7.96
CA ALA A 10 -2.42 -3.55 -6.77
C ALA A 10 -0.98 -3.10 -6.53
N ILE A 11 0.01 -3.94 -6.82
CA ILE A 11 1.44 -3.57 -6.77
C ILE A 11 1.75 -2.46 -7.77
N SER A 12 1.27 -2.59 -9.02
CA SER A 12 1.50 -1.58 -10.06
C SER A 12 0.90 -0.23 -9.67
N GLU A 13 -0.36 -0.21 -9.24
CA GLU A 13 -1.06 1.01 -8.81
C GLU A 13 -0.38 1.66 -7.60
N LYS A 14 0.08 0.86 -6.63
CA LYS A 14 0.81 1.38 -5.46
C LYS A 14 2.16 1.98 -5.86
N LYS A 15 2.89 1.36 -6.79
CA LYS A 15 4.17 1.89 -7.30
C LYS A 15 3.98 3.22 -8.03
N GLU A 16 2.97 3.32 -8.88
CA GLU A 16 2.63 4.57 -9.57
C GLU A 16 2.23 5.67 -8.58
N SER A 17 1.38 5.34 -7.61
CA SER A 17 0.96 6.29 -6.57
C SER A 17 2.12 6.72 -5.66
N LEU A 18 3.05 5.83 -5.33
CA LEU A 18 4.27 6.16 -4.59
C LEU A 18 5.13 7.15 -5.37
N LYS A 19 5.37 6.87 -6.66
CA LYS A 19 6.14 7.76 -7.53
C LYS A 19 5.57 9.18 -7.54
N SER A 20 4.25 9.30 -7.68
CA SER A 20 3.57 10.61 -7.65
C SER A 20 3.75 11.35 -6.31
N LEU A 21 3.72 10.64 -5.18
CA LEU A 21 3.97 11.25 -3.87
C LEU A 21 5.43 11.65 -3.68
N GLU A 22 6.38 10.84 -4.16
CA GLU A 22 7.81 11.14 -4.13
C GLU A 22 8.12 12.37 -4.98
N GLU A 23 7.54 12.47 -6.18
CA GLU A 23 7.64 13.66 -7.04
C GLU A 23 7.04 14.89 -6.33
N LYS A 24 5.86 14.75 -5.71
CA LYS A 24 5.25 15.84 -4.92
C LYS A 24 6.15 16.26 -3.75
N TYR A 25 6.72 15.31 -3.01
CA TYR A 25 7.63 15.59 -1.91
C TYR A 25 8.89 16.34 -2.37
N GLN A 26 9.47 15.92 -3.51
CA GLN A 26 10.65 16.55 -4.09
C GLN A 26 10.36 17.97 -4.62
N SER A 27 9.13 18.23 -5.09
CA SER A 27 8.71 19.55 -5.57
C SER A 27 8.52 20.60 -4.46
N LEU A 28 8.47 20.18 -3.19
CA LEU A 28 8.35 21.08 -2.05
C LEU A 28 9.70 21.65 -1.64
N ASP A 29 10.06 22.80 -2.23
CA ASP A 29 11.27 23.54 -1.87
C ASP A 29 11.03 24.52 -0.72
N ILE A 30 11.73 24.32 0.39
CA ILE A 30 11.70 25.20 1.56
C ILE A 30 12.47 26.50 1.28
N ASN A 31 13.39 26.49 0.31
CA ASN A 31 14.22 27.64 -0.03
C ASN A 31 13.44 28.71 -0.82
N ASP A 32 12.32 28.34 -1.46
CA ASP A 32 11.42 29.27 -2.15
C ASP A 32 10.49 30.03 -1.19
N CYS A 33 10.52 29.71 0.11
CA CYS A 33 9.66 30.34 1.12
C CYS A 33 10.19 31.73 1.53
N THR A 34 9.34 32.75 1.41
CA THR A 34 9.65 34.15 1.68
C THR A 34 9.71 34.50 3.17
N ASP A 35 8.96 33.79 4.03
CA ASP A 35 8.97 34.02 5.47
C ASP A 35 8.91 32.74 6.31
N GLN A 36 8.89 32.88 7.64
CA GLN A 36 8.86 31.75 8.58
C GLN A 36 7.53 31.00 8.61
N LEU A 37 6.41 31.68 8.33
CA LEU A 37 5.09 31.05 8.28
C LEU A 37 5.00 30.14 7.05
N ASP A 38 5.49 30.61 5.90
CA ASP A 38 5.57 29.83 4.66
C ASP A 38 6.41 28.55 4.86
N ARG A 39 7.58 28.67 5.50
CA ARG A 39 8.45 27.52 5.80
C ARG A 39 7.78 26.50 6.71
N SER A 40 7.02 26.94 7.71
CA SER A 40 6.29 26.04 8.61
C SER A 40 5.24 25.24 7.83
N GLN A 41 4.49 25.89 6.94
CA GLN A 41 3.47 25.21 6.12
C GLN A 41 4.09 24.19 5.15
N VAL A 42 5.22 24.53 4.51
CA VAL A 42 5.94 23.59 3.64
C VAL A 42 6.46 22.38 4.42
N ASN A 43 7.01 22.59 5.62
CA ASN A 43 7.45 21.48 6.48
C ASN A 43 6.29 20.57 6.91
N GLU A 44 5.16 21.15 7.33
CA GLU A 44 3.98 20.36 7.68
C GLU A 44 3.47 19.52 6.51
N GLU A 45 3.44 20.09 5.30
CA GLU A 45 3.02 19.36 4.11
C GLU A 45 4.03 18.27 3.72
N ARG A 46 5.34 18.52 3.87
CA ARG A 46 6.39 17.51 3.69
C ARG A 46 6.22 16.35 4.66
N ASP A 47 6.00 16.62 5.94
CA ASP A 47 5.78 15.59 6.96
C ASP A 47 4.54 14.75 6.65
N ARG A 48 3.45 15.39 6.22
CA ARG A 48 2.23 14.69 5.78
C ARG A 48 2.48 13.78 4.59
N ILE A 49 3.16 14.28 3.55
CA ILE A 49 3.48 13.48 2.36
C ILE A 49 4.44 12.34 2.72
N GLN A 50 5.44 12.58 3.56
CA GLN A 50 6.37 11.55 4.02
C GLN A 50 5.65 10.43 4.79
N ALA A 51 4.69 10.78 5.66
CA ALA A 51 3.86 9.80 6.35
C ALA A 51 3.05 8.95 5.36
N LEU A 52 2.48 9.56 4.31
CA LEU A 52 1.75 8.84 3.26
C LEU A 52 2.68 7.92 2.43
N ILE A 53 3.89 8.37 2.11
CA ILE A 53 4.91 7.54 1.44
C ILE A 53 5.23 6.32 2.30
N ASN A 54 5.50 6.53 3.60
CA ASN A 54 5.83 5.44 4.53
C ASN A 54 4.68 4.43 4.63
N GLN A 55 3.43 4.91 4.74
CA GLN A 55 2.25 4.05 4.78
C GLN A 55 2.09 3.22 3.50
N LYS A 56 2.25 3.84 2.33
CA LYS A 56 2.13 3.13 1.05
C LYS A 56 3.27 2.16 0.82
N ASN A 57 4.49 2.49 1.21
CA ASN A 57 5.63 1.56 1.15
C ASN A 57 5.40 0.33 2.04
N ALA A 58 4.89 0.51 3.25
CA ALA A 58 4.54 -0.60 4.14
C ALA A 58 3.49 -1.54 3.51
N SER A 59 2.44 -0.98 2.91
CA SER A 59 1.41 -1.77 2.20
C SER A 59 1.97 -2.42 0.92
N LEU A 60 2.83 -1.74 0.15
CA LEU A 60 3.48 -2.33 -1.01
C LEU A 60 4.35 -3.54 -0.64
N ILE A 61 5.13 -3.45 0.43
CA ILE A 61 5.93 -4.56 0.95
C ILE A 61 5.04 -5.75 1.31
N GLN A 62 3.87 -5.51 1.90
CA GLN A 62 2.90 -6.58 2.18
C GLN A 62 2.37 -7.22 0.90
N CYS A 63 1.99 -6.43 -0.10
CA CYS A 63 1.57 -6.97 -1.40
C CYS A 63 2.67 -7.79 -2.08
N GLU A 64 3.93 -7.34 -2.04
CA GLU A 64 5.05 -8.08 -2.63
C GLU A 64 5.30 -9.41 -1.91
N ARG A 65 5.18 -9.45 -0.57
CA ARG A 65 5.24 -10.71 0.20
C ARG A 65 4.12 -11.66 -0.19
N VAL A 66 2.90 -11.15 -0.33
CA VAL A 66 1.75 -11.94 -0.77
C VAL A 66 1.93 -12.43 -2.20
N LYS A 67 2.47 -11.62 -3.11
CA LYS A 67 2.80 -12.05 -4.48
C LYS A 67 3.72 -13.27 -4.47
N VAL A 68 4.78 -13.23 -3.67
CA VAL A 68 5.72 -14.36 -3.52
C VAL A 68 4.98 -15.59 -3.00
N PHE A 69 4.18 -15.43 -1.94
CA PHE A 69 3.39 -16.52 -1.39
C PHE A 69 2.48 -17.18 -2.44
N LEU A 70 1.69 -16.40 -3.18
CA LEU A 70 0.77 -16.91 -4.19
C LEU A 70 1.48 -17.55 -5.37
N SER A 71 2.63 -17.00 -5.76
CA SER A 71 3.49 -17.60 -6.81
C SER A 71 4.00 -18.98 -6.40
N SER A 72 4.27 -19.18 -5.11
CA SER A 72 4.68 -20.47 -4.55
C SER A 72 3.52 -21.40 -4.18
N ASN A 73 2.29 -20.90 -4.14
CA ASN A 73 1.08 -21.65 -3.76
C ASN A 73 -0.03 -21.45 -4.82
N PRO A 74 0.12 -22.03 -6.02
CA PRO A 74 -0.81 -21.82 -7.12
C PRO A 74 -2.23 -22.37 -6.87
N GLU A 75 -2.37 -23.26 -5.87
CA GLU A 75 -3.63 -23.86 -5.43
C GLU A 75 -4.39 -23.01 -4.39
N PHE A 76 -3.86 -21.86 -3.98
CA PHE A 76 -4.54 -20.97 -3.05
C PHE A 76 -5.87 -20.45 -3.65
N ASP A 77 -6.98 -20.72 -2.95
CA ASP A 77 -8.35 -20.51 -3.45
C ASP A 77 -9.11 -19.40 -2.70
N ASP A 78 -8.48 -18.23 -2.52
CA ASP A 78 -9.09 -17.06 -1.86
C ASP A 78 -9.65 -17.34 -0.43
N CYS A 79 -9.13 -18.37 0.26
CA CYS A 79 -9.51 -18.72 1.63
C CYS A 79 -8.54 -18.15 2.68
N CYS A 80 -9.03 -17.96 3.90
CA CYS A 80 -8.23 -17.54 5.04
C CYS A 80 -7.14 -18.56 5.33
N LEU A 81 -5.90 -18.08 5.49
CA LEU A 81 -4.75 -18.94 5.81
C LEU A 81 -4.84 -19.67 7.16
N GLU A 82 -5.73 -19.21 8.05
CA GLU A 82 -5.81 -19.69 9.42
C GLU A 82 -7.03 -20.61 9.64
N CYS A 83 -8.23 -20.13 9.33
CA CYS A 83 -9.47 -20.91 9.51
C CYS A 83 -9.96 -21.64 8.25
N GLY A 84 -9.39 -21.35 7.08
CA GLY A 84 -9.81 -21.92 5.79
C GLY A 84 -11.13 -21.39 5.23
N GLU A 85 -11.79 -20.45 5.92
CA GLU A 85 -13.03 -19.83 5.44
C GLU A 85 -12.79 -18.91 4.24
N GLU A 86 -13.76 -18.81 3.33
CA GLU A 86 -13.68 -17.91 2.18
C GLU A 86 -13.48 -16.45 2.62
N LEU A 87 -12.50 -15.78 2.01
CA LEU A 87 -12.27 -14.37 2.27
C LEU A 87 -13.33 -13.54 1.55
N ASN A 88 -13.84 -12.53 2.24
CA ASN A 88 -14.77 -11.57 1.65
C ASN A 88 -14.14 -10.86 0.45
N LEU A 89 -14.76 -11.00 -0.73
CA LEU A 89 -14.25 -10.44 -1.99
C LEU A 89 -14.09 -8.92 -1.96
N ILE A 90 -15.03 -8.18 -1.35
CA ILE A 90 -14.95 -6.72 -1.25
C ILE A 90 -13.72 -6.30 -0.43
N ARG A 91 -13.43 -7.02 0.65
CA ARG A 91 -12.24 -6.79 1.47
C ARG A 91 -10.96 -7.14 0.70
N LEU A 92 -10.95 -8.24 -0.05
CA LEU A 92 -9.81 -8.63 -0.88
C LEU A 92 -9.55 -7.65 -2.02
N GLU A 93 -10.58 -7.07 -2.63
CA GLU A 93 -10.40 -6.05 -3.67
C GLU A 93 -9.77 -4.77 -3.08
N LYS A 94 -10.18 -4.39 -1.87
CA LYS A 94 -9.66 -3.20 -1.20
C LYS A 94 -8.29 -3.41 -0.56
N PHE A 95 -8.04 -4.60 -0.03
CA PHE A 95 -6.83 -4.97 0.70
C PHE A 95 -6.36 -6.36 0.25
N PRO A 96 -5.85 -6.50 -0.97
CA PRO A 96 -5.49 -7.80 -1.52
C PRO A 96 -4.34 -8.47 -0.75
N GLU A 97 -3.55 -7.71 0.01
CA GLU A 97 -2.51 -8.25 0.89
C GLU A 97 -3.04 -8.99 2.13
N LYS A 98 -4.35 -8.98 2.37
CA LYS A 98 -4.99 -9.53 3.58
C LYS A 98 -5.46 -10.96 3.36
N LEU A 99 -4.56 -11.91 3.59
CA LEU A 99 -4.83 -13.36 3.43
C LEU A 99 -5.48 -14.04 4.66
N ARG A 100 -5.93 -13.26 5.65
CA ARG A 100 -6.67 -13.77 6.83
C ARG A 100 -8.04 -13.11 6.91
N CYS A 101 -9.06 -13.83 7.35
CA CYS A 101 -10.40 -13.28 7.56
C CYS A 101 -10.38 -12.21 8.67
N ILE A 102 -11.46 -11.43 8.80
CA ILE A 102 -11.49 -10.34 9.77
C ILE A 102 -11.40 -10.86 11.22
N ASP A 103 -11.92 -12.06 11.47
CA ASP A 103 -11.93 -12.68 12.79
C ASP A 103 -10.53 -13.18 13.20
N CYS A 104 -9.74 -13.69 12.25
CA CYS A 104 -8.35 -14.12 12.47
C CYS A 104 -7.32 -12.97 12.46
N GLU A 105 -7.75 -11.73 12.14
CA GLU A 105 -6.88 -10.55 12.22
C GLU A 105 -7.00 -9.76 13.54
N GLN A 106 -8.02 -10.05 14.36
CA GLN A 106 -8.22 -9.47 15.68
C GLN A 106 -7.16 -9.97 16.68
#